data_AF-A0A929UF93-F1
#
_entry.id   AF-A0A929UF93-F1
#
_cell.length_a   1.000
_cell.length_b   1.000
_cell.length_c   1.000
_cell.angle_alpha   90.00
_cell.angle_beta   90.00
_cell.angle_gamma   90.00
#
_symmetry.space_group_name_H-M   'P 1'
#
loop_
_entity.id
_entity.type
_entity.pdbx_description
1 polymer ?
#
loop_
_entity_poly.entity_id
_entity_poly.type
_entity_poly.pdbx_seq_one_letter_code
_entity_poly.pdbx_strand_id
1 'polypeptide(L)'
;MMGFIADTEEEKPDVYDKRYTCPVCEQDFTSKTMFARKVRITKYDYDMRPFFATTNPQKYEIVVCPHCGYAVHEKYFEPLSVKNQKKVKEEIAPLFENLSWDGDFYTYEQAKKRMEMALACSQVKEAKASEEAYVLLRYAWIVRAQSESAPEDEELQKKNQVQERELRIRALQKFQEAMNTEDFPIAGMDQRTFYFILAALLYSIGKNEECRKLLSRLILMRGNGVNLKNRIEQLNVLATKAMKEDAAS
;
A
#
# COMPACT_ATOMS: atom_id res chain seq x y z
N MET A 1 -21.24 -1.71 19.77
CA MET A 1 -19.99 -1.08 19.31
C MET A 1 -19.40 -2.07 18.31
N MET A 2 -19.64 -1.88 17.01
CA MET A 2 -19.10 -2.80 15.99
C MET A 2 -17.58 -2.59 15.97
N GLY A 3 -16.85 -3.59 16.42
CA GLY A 3 -15.39 -3.60 16.41
C GLY A 3 -14.86 -3.71 14.98
N PHE A 4 -13.55 -3.56 14.83
CA PHE A 4 -12.85 -3.80 13.56
C PHE A 4 -13.12 -5.25 13.09
N ILE A 5 -13.63 -5.40 11.87
CA ILE A 5 -13.93 -6.70 11.28
C ILE A 5 -12.71 -7.10 10.44
N ALA A 6 -12.08 -8.21 10.83
CA ALA A 6 -10.89 -8.70 10.17
C ALA A 6 -10.92 -10.22 10.06
N ASP A 7 -10.89 -10.69 8.82
CA ASP A 7 -10.76 -12.08 8.44
C ASP A 7 -11.93 -12.95 8.96
N THR A 8 -13.15 -12.38 8.92
CA THR A 8 -14.38 -13.06 9.31
C THR A 8 -15.48 -12.98 8.24
N GLU A 9 -16.47 -13.85 8.35
CA GLU A 9 -17.66 -13.89 7.47
C GLU A 9 -18.46 -12.58 7.45
N GLU A 10 -18.29 -11.71 8.46
CA GLU A 10 -18.96 -10.40 8.51
C GLU A 10 -18.50 -9.44 7.40
N GLU A 11 -17.38 -9.75 6.71
CA GLU A 11 -16.90 -8.99 5.54
C GLU A 11 -17.66 -9.31 4.25
N LYS A 12 -18.24 -10.50 4.13
CA LYS A 12 -18.99 -10.95 2.95
C LYS A 12 -20.01 -9.94 2.42
N PRO A 13 -20.88 -9.31 3.24
CA PRO A 13 -21.83 -8.31 2.77
C PRO A 13 -21.22 -6.98 2.32
N ASP A 14 -19.92 -6.76 2.55
CA ASP A 14 -19.21 -5.55 2.12
C ASP A 14 -18.51 -5.71 0.76
N VAL A 15 -18.42 -6.93 0.23
CA VAL A 15 -17.67 -7.26 -0.98
C VAL A 15 -18.56 -7.82 -2.08
N TYR A 16 -18.10 -7.71 -3.33
CA TYR A 16 -18.75 -8.29 -4.50
C TYR A 16 -17.74 -8.71 -5.55
N ASP A 17 -18.14 -9.61 -6.45
CA ASP A 17 -17.32 -10.00 -7.58
C ASP A 17 -17.43 -8.95 -8.69
N LYS A 18 -16.29 -8.36 -9.05
CA LYS A 18 -16.15 -7.46 -10.20
C LYS A 18 -15.51 -8.21 -11.35
N ARG A 19 -16.10 -8.08 -12.54
CA ARG A 19 -15.59 -8.71 -13.78
C ARG A 19 -14.45 -7.89 -14.37
N TYR A 20 -13.44 -8.60 -14.84
CA TYR A 20 -12.26 -8.07 -15.53
C TYR A 20 -11.98 -8.90 -16.78
N THR A 21 -11.37 -8.27 -17.78
CA THR A 21 -10.75 -8.95 -18.92
C THR A 21 -9.25 -8.75 -18.80
N CYS A 22 -8.49 -9.84 -18.74
CA CYS A 22 -7.05 -9.76 -18.49
C CYS A 22 -6.33 -9.13 -19.69
N PRO A 23 -5.54 -8.05 -19.52
CA PRO A 23 -4.81 -7.42 -20.63
C PRO A 23 -3.62 -8.26 -21.12
N VAL A 24 -3.32 -9.39 -20.48
CA VAL A 24 -2.21 -10.29 -20.85
C VAL A 24 -2.71 -11.51 -21.61
N CYS A 25 -3.67 -12.23 -21.04
CA CYS A 25 -4.16 -13.49 -21.61
C CYS A 25 -5.56 -13.38 -22.23
N GLU A 26 -6.19 -12.21 -22.17
CA GLU A 26 -7.51 -11.89 -22.76
C GLU A 26 -8.67 -12.72 -22.22
N GLN A 27 -8.42 -13.55 -21.20
CA GLN A 27 -9.45 -14.32 -20.51
C GLN A 27 -10.23 -13.42 -19.56
N ASP A 28 -11.53 -13.66 -19.51
CA ASP A 28 -12.40 -13.07 -18.52
C ASP A 28 -12.24 -13.77 -17.18
N PHE A 29 -12.33 -12.99 -16.10
CA PHE A 29 -12.33 -13.48 -14.74
C PHE A 29 -13.07 -12.52 -13.82
N THR A 30 -13.32 -12.96 -12.60
CA THR A 30 -13.83 -12.11 -11.52
C THR A 30 -12.79 -11.97 -10.42
N SER A 31 -12.80 -10.83 -9.75
CA SER A 31 -12.02 -10.60 -8.54
C SER A 31 -12.87 -9.83 -7.54
N LYS A 32 -12.70 -10.11 -6.24
CA LYS A 32 -13.48 -9.47 -5.19
C LYS A 32 -13.03 -8.04 -5.01
N THR A 33 -14.01 -7.16 -4.89
CA THR A 33 -13.80 -5.76 -4.57
C THR A 33 -14.82 -5.31 -3.53
N MET A 34 -14.50 -4.24 -2.81
CA MET A 34 -15.38 -3.71 -1.77
C MET A 34 -16.37 -2.70 -2.37
N PHE A 35 -17.62 -2.71 -1.89
CA PHE A 35 -18.57 -1.65 -2.23
C PHE A 35 -18.10 -0.30 -1.69
N ALA A 36 -17.93 0.70 -2.57
CA ALA A 36 -17.51 2.05 -2.18
C ALA A 36 -18.38 2.66 -1.06
N ARG A 37 -19.69 2.41 -1.06
CA ARG A 37 -20.63 2.89 -0.01
C ARG A 37 -20.39 2.30 1.39
N LYS A 38 -19.65 1.18 1.47
CA LYS A 38 -19.29 0.50 2.73
C LYS A 38 -17.97 1.02 3.29
N VAL A 39 -17.12 1.60 2.45
CA VAL A 39 -15.85 2.20 2.87
C VAL A 39 -16.13 3.44 3.73
N ARG A 40 -15.77 3.35 5.01
CA ARG A 40 -15.90 4.47 5.96
C ARG A 40 -14.58 4.65 6.71
N ILE A 41 -13.89 5.75 6.43
CA ILE A 41 -12.65 6.11 7.12
C ILE A 41 -13.02 6.78 8.45
N THR A 42 -12.46 6.29 9.56
CA THR A 42 -12.70 6.82 10.91
C THR A 42 -11.63 7.82 11.33
N LYS A 43 -10.38 7.51 11.01
CA LYS A 43 -9.21 8.35 11.30
C LYS A 43 -8.08 8.01 10.35
N TYR A 44 -6.98 8.73 10.48
CA TYR A 44 -5.74 8.42 9.80
C TYR A 44 -4.61 8.32 10.82
N ASP A 45 -3.66 7.44 10.54
CA ASP A 45 -2.39 7.36 11.24
C ASP A 45 -1.46 8.52 10.85
N TYR A 46 -0.30 8.61 11.52
CA TYR A 46 0.70 9.65 11.28
C TYR A 46 1.27 9.62 9.85
N ASP A 47 1.27 8.45 9.19
CA ASP A 47 1.74 8.23 7.82
C ASP A 47 0.62 8.31 6.78
N MET A 48 -0.54 8.87 7.15
CA MET A 48 -1.76 8.90 6.32
C MET A 48 -2.34 7.53 5.99
N ARG A 49 -1.94 6.45 6.69
CA ARG A 49 -2.69 5.19 6.62
C ARG A 49 -4.12 5.41 7.13
N PRO A 50 -5.17 5.13 6.34
CA PRO A 50 -6.55 5.23 6.81
C PRO A 50 -6.90 4.08 7.77
N PHE A 51 -7.64 4.40 8.82
CA PHE A 51 -8.38 3.42 9.62
C PHE A 51 -9.82 3.35 9.13
N PHE A 52 -10.36 2.13 9.05
CA PHE A 52 -11.71 1.88 8.56
C PHE A 52 -12.65 1.48 9.69
N ALA A 53 -13.93 1.84 9.56
CA ALA A 53 -14.94 1.55 10.57
C ALA A 53 -15.35 0.07 10.61
N THR A 54 -15.30 -0.60 9.46
CA THR A 54 -15.73 -2.00 9.31
C THR A 54 -14.60 -2.81 8.68
N THR A 55 -14.78 -3.25 7.45
CA THR A 55 -13.85 -4.05 6.68
C THR A 55 -12.72 -3.20 6.11
N ASN A 56 -11.51 -3.74 6.08
CA ASN A 56 -10.36 -3.08 5.46
C ASN A 56 -10.43 -3.20 3.91
N PRO A 57 -10.68 -2.10 3.16
CA PRO A 57 -10.74 -2.12 1.69
C PRO A 57 -9.40 -2.47 1.05
N GLN A 58 -8.29 -2.24 1.75
CA GLN A 58 -6.93 -2.46 1.24
C GLN A 58 -6.68 -3.92 0.85
N LYS A 59 -7.42 -4.86 1.45
CA LYS A 59 -7.33 -6.29 1.13
C LYS A 59 -7.79 -6.62 -0.30
N TYR A 60 -8.56 -5.72 -0.90
CA TYR A 60 -9.26 -5.91 -2.17
C TYR A 60 -8.72 -5.02 -3.30
N GLU A 61 -7.61 -4.32 -3.07
CA GLU A 61 -7.08 -3.34 -4.02
C GLU A 61 -6.24 -3.96 -5.14
N ILE A 62 -5.80 -5.21 -4.99
CA ILE A 62 -5.01 -5.91 -6.00
C ILE A 62 -5.91 -6.84 -6.80
N VAL A 63 -5.91 -6.65 -8.12
CA VAL A 63 -6.55 -7.54 -9.08
C VAL A 63 -5.54 -8.58 -9.52
N VAL A 64 -5.90 -9.85 -9.45
CA VAL A 64 -5.05 -10.98 -9.90
C VAL A 64 -5.81 -11.82 -10.92
N CYS A 65 -5.23 -11.98 -12.11
CA CYS A 65 -5.74 -12.89 -13.12
C CYS A 65 -5.42 -14.35 -12.72
N PRO A 66 -6.44 -15.22 -12.54
CA PRO A 66 -6.24 -16.62 -12.17
C PRO A 66 -5.70 -17.48 -13.33
N HIS A 67 -5.67 -16.94 -14.55
CA HIS A 67 -5.25 -17.70 -15.73
C HIS A 67 -3.76 -17.54 -16.05
N CYS A 68 -3.16 -16.41 -15.69
CA CYS A 68 -1.77 -16.10 -16.07
C CYS A 68 -0.95 -15.42 -14.97
N GLY A 69 -1.51 -15.24 -13.77
CA GLY A 69 -0.82 -14.62 -12.64
C GLY A 69 -0.60 -13.12 -12.75
N TYR A 70 -1.10 -12.45 -13.80
CA TYR A 70 -1.00 -10.99 -13.90
C TYR A 70 -1.68 -10.33 -12.71
N ALA A 71 -0.91 -9.56 -11.94
CA ALA A 71 -1.37 -8.89 -10.75
C ALA A 71 -1.01 -7.41 -10.79
N VAL A 72 -1.96 -6.57 -10.40
CA VAL A 72 -1.76 -5.11 -10.38
C VAL A 72 -2.73 -4.47 -9.40
N HIS A 73 -2.34 -3.33 -8.82
CA HIS A 73 -3.29 -2.51 -8.07
C HIS A 73 -4.38 -1.99 -9.03
N GLU A 74 -5.64 -2.04 -8.62
CA GLU A 74 -6.82 -1.74 -9.44
C GLU A 74 -6.72 -0.40 -10.20
N LYS A 75 -6.22 0.65 -9.54
CA LYS A 75 -5.97 1.97 -10.15
C LYS A 75 -5.05 1.97 -11.38
N TYR A 76 -4.19 0.94 -11.53
CA TYR A 76 -3.25 0.78 -12.65
C TYR A 76 -3.67 -0.38 -13.57
N PHE A 77 -4.91 -0.87 -13.45
CA PHE A 77 -5.46 -1.90 -14.32
C PHE A 77 -5.81 -1.28 -15.68
N GLU A 78 -4.83 -1.20 -16.57
CA GLU A 78 -4.93 -0.61 -17.91
C GLU A 78 -4.34 -1.55 -18.98
N PRO A 79 -4.64 -1.34 -20.27
CA PRO A 79 -4.04 -2.12 -21.35
C PRO A 79 -2.51 -2.09 -21.32
N LEU A 80 -1.88 -3.25 -21.46
CA LEU A 80 -0.42 -3.38 -21.49
C LEU A 80 0.11 -3.37 -22.93
N SER A 81 1.33 -2.87 -23.11
CA SER A 81 2.07 -3.02 -24.37
C SER A 81 2.35 -4.49 -24.66
N VAL A 82 2.47 -4.86 -25.94
CA VAL A 82 2.81 -6.23 -26.37
C VAL A 82 4.10 -6.72 -25.73
N LYS A 83 5.09 -5.84 -25.57
CA LYS A 83 6.35 -6.12 -24.85
C LYS A 83 6.07 -6.56 -23.41
N ASN A 84 5.26 -5.80 -22.67
CA ASN A 84 4.97 -6.09 -21.27
C ASN A 84 4.07 -7.32 -21.09
N GLN A 85 3.11 -7.54 -21.99
CA GLN A 85 2.31 -8.76 -22.00
C GLN A 85 3.21 -10.00 -22.17
N LYS A 86 4.17 -9.94 -23.09
CA LYS A 86 5.12 -11.03 -23.35
C LYS A 86 5.95 -11.33 -22.10
N LYS A 87 6.52 -10.31 -21.45
CA LYS A 87 7.28 -10.49 -20.21
C LYS A 87 6.48 -11.16 -19.10
N VAL A 88 5.24 -10.72 -18.87
CA VAL A 88 4.37 -11.35 -17.85
C VAL A 88 4.11 -12.83 -18.18
N LYS A 89 3.87 -13.16 -19.46
CA LYS A 89 3.68 -14.57 -19.89
C LYS A 89 4.93 -15.42 -19.69
N GLU A 90 6.11 -14.85 -19.91
CA GLU A 90 7.39 -15.59 -19.86
C GLU A 90 7.96 -15.71 -18.44
N GLU A 91 7.76 -14.70 -17.59
CA GLU A 91 8.41 -14.62 -16.27
C GLU A 91 7.45 -14.85 -15.09
N ILE A 92 6.18 -14.46 -15.22
CA ILE A 92 5.20 -14.62 -14.12
C ILE A 92 4.40 -15.92 -14.27
N ALA A 93 3.82 -16.17 -15.44
CA ALA A 93 2.92 -17.31 -15.62
C ALA A 93 3.54 -18.69 -15.29
N PRO A 94 4.83 -18.96 -15.56
CA PRO A 94 5.44 -20.25 -15.19
C PRO A 94 5.65 -20.44 -13.69
N LEU A 95 5.77 -19.34 -12.94
CA LEU A 95 5.95 -19.34 -11.48
C LEU A 95 4.62 -19.23 -10.74
N PHE A 96 3.55 -18.92 -11.47
CA PHE A 96 2.23 -18.76 -10.90
C PHE A 96 1.59 -20.13 -10.65
N GLU A 97 1.67 -20.58 -9.40
CA GLU A 97 0.77 -21.60 -8.91
C GLU A 97 -0.63 -21.02 -8.88
N ASN A 98 -1.60 -21.71 -9.49
CA ASN A 98 -2.98 -21.25 -9.53
C ASN A 98 -3.51 -21.19 -8.10
N LEU A 99 -3.42 -20.01 -7.49
CA LEU A 99 -3.93 -19.76 -6.18
C LEU A 99 -5.45 -19.79 -6.31
N SER A 100 -6.06 -20.94 -6.01
CA SER A 100 -7.51 -21.07 -5.91
C SER A 100 -7.96 -20.25 -4.70
N TRP A 101 -8.28 -18.99 -4.95
CA TRP A 101 -8.78 -18.07 -3.94
C TRP A 101 -10.27 -18.29 -3.72
N ASP A 102 -10.61 -19.53 -3.37
CA ASP A 102 -11.97 -19.93 -3.06
C ASP A 102 -12.31 -19.38 -1.67
N GLY A 103 -13.29 -18.49 -1.63
CA GLY A 103 -13.73 -17.82 -0.42
C GLY A 103 -14.71 -16.71 -0.75
N ASP A 104 -15.41 -16.21 0.27
CA ASP A 104 -16.37 -15.11 0.12
C ASP A 104 -15.73 -13.73 0.34
N PHE A 105 -14.59 -13.68 1.01
CA PHE A 105 -13.80 -12.49 1.33
C PHE A 105 -12.30 -12.83 1.25
N TYR A 106 -11.42 -11.83 1.34
CA TYR A 106 -9.96 -12.06 1.37
C TYR A 106 -9.42 -11.94 2.79
N THR A 107 -8.64 -12.92 3.25
CA THR A 107 -7.89 -12.79 4.51
C THR A 107 -6.68 -11.86 4.33
N TYR A 108 -6.08 -11.41 5.43
CA TYR A 108 -4.82 -10.66 5.36
C TYR A 108 -3.70 -11.47 4.71
N GLU A 109 -3.59 -12.77 4.99
CA GLU A 109 -2.64 -13.69 4.33
C GLU A 109 -2.82 -13.68 2.80
N GLN A 110 -4.07 -13.76 2.33
CA GLN A 110 -4.38 -13.71 0.89
C GLN A 110 -4.06 -12.33 0.30
N ALA A 111 -4.38 -11.25 1.01
CA ALA A 111 -4.05 -9.89 0.58
C ALA A 111 -2.52 -9.67 0.48
N LYS A 112 -1.72 -10.22 1.41
CA LYS A 112 -0.25 -10.15 1.37
C LYS A 112 0.31 -10.88 0.14
N LYS A 113 -0.15 -12.10 -0.12
CA LYS A 113 0.24 -12.86 -1.33
C LYS A 113 -0.12 -12.10 -2.62
N ARG A 114 -1.27 -11.43 -2.65
CA ARG A 114 -1.65 -10.56 -3.77
C ARG A 114 -0.70 -9.38 -3.96
N MET A 115 -0.32 -8.72 -2.86
CA MET A 115 0.65 -7.62 -2.90
C MET A 115 2.01 -8.10 -3.43
N GLU A 116 2.46 -9.30 -3.04
CA GLU A 116 3.68 -9.93 -3.55
C GLU A 116 3.61 -10.16 -5.06
N MET A 117 2.50 -10.70 -5.55
CA MET A 117 2.29 -10.89 -6.99
C MET A 117 2.27 -9.56 -7.75
N ALA A 118 1.60 -8.54 -7.22
CA ALA A 118 1.55 -7.22 -7.84
C ALA A 118 2.95 -6.57 -7.90
N LEU A 119 3.75 -6.75 -6.85
CA LEU A 119 5.13 -6.27 -6.81
C LEU A 119 6.03 -7.03 -7.80
N ALA A 120 5.88 -8.35 -7.93
CA ALA A 120 6.60 -9.12 -8.94
C ALA A 120 6.22 -8.69 -10.36
N CYS A 121 4.91 -8.51 -10.62
CA CYS A 121 4.42 -8.03 -11.91
C CYS A 121 4.91 -6.61 -12.23
N SER A 122 4.98 -5.71 -11.24
CA SER A 122 5.48 -4.35 -11.44
C SER A 122 6.96 -4.35 -11.86
N GLN A 123 7.77 -5.22 -11.25
CA GLN A 123 9.18 -5.38 -11.57
C GLN A 123 9.38 -5.96 -12.97
N VAL A 124 8.70 -7.07 -13.29
CA VAL A 124 8.78 -7.74 -14.60
C VAL A 124 8.36 -6.78 -15.73
N LYS A 125 7.27 -6.03 -15.53
CA LYS A 125 6.78 -5.09 -16.56
C LYS A 125 7.55 -3.77 -16.62
N GLU A 126 8.62 -3.61 -15.83
CA GLU A 126 9.38 -2.36 -15.69
C GLU A 126 8.44 -1.17 -15.47
N ALA A 127 7.55 -1.31 -14.48
CA ALA A 127 6.60 -0.27 -14.12
C ALA A 127 7.32 1.02 -13.68
N LYS A 128 6.58 2.13 -13.67
CA LYS A 128 7.06 3.38 -13.09
C LYS A 128 7.48 3.15 -11.63
N ALA A 129 8.54 3.82 -11.18
CA ALA A 129 9.01 3.72 -9.81
C ALA A 129 7.91 4.09 -8.80
N SER A 130 7.04 5.03 -9.17
CA SER A 130 5.87 5.43 -8.38
C SER A 130 4.82 4.34 -8.19
N GLU A 131 4.64 3.45 -9.17
CA GLU A 131 3.75 2.30 -9.06
C GLU A 131 4.30 1.29 -8.06
N GLU A 132 5.58 0.93 -8.18
CA GLU A 132 6.24 0.00 -7.25
C GLU A 132 6.22 0.55 -5.82
N ALA A 133 6.59 1.83 -5.66
CA ALA A 133 6.60 2.50 -4.36
C ALA A 133 5.21 2.52 -3.71
N TYR A 134 4.17 2.75 -4.51
CA TYR A 134 2.80 2.74 -4.03
C TYR A 134 2.38 1.34 -3.56
N VAL A 135 2.66 0.28 -4.34
CA VAL A 135 2.37 -1.10 -3.92
C VAL A 135 3.11 -1.46 -2.63
N LEU A 136 4.39 -1.11 -2.51
CA LEU A 136 5.19 -1.33 -1.29
C LEU A 136 4.61 -0.62 -0.06
N LEU A 137 4.16 0.63 -0.21
CA LEU A 137 3.52 1.38 0.88
C LEU A 137 2.19 0.72 1.31
N ARG A 138 1.34 0.35 0.34
CA ARG A 138 0.07 -0.34 0.64
C ARG A 138 0.32 -1.69 1.29
N TYR A 139 1.35 -2.42 0.86
CA TYR A 139 1.73 -3.69 1.46
C TYR A 139 2.18 -3.49 2.92
N ALA A 140 3.01 -2.49 3.22
CA ALA A 140 3.38 -2.17 4.60
C ALA A 140 2.15 -1.92 5.50
N TRP A 141 1.13 -1.22 4.97
CA TRP A 141 -0.12 -0.97 5.69
C TRP A 141 -0.97 -2.22 5.90
N ILE A 142 -0.98 -3.15 4.95
CA ILE A 142 -1.62 -4.47 5.10
C ILE A 142 -0.93 -5.29 6.19
N VAL A 143 0.40 -5.31 6.21
CA VAL A 143 1.18 -6.02 7.24
C VAL A 143 0.89 -5.46 8.62
N ARG A 144 0.87 -4.12 8.77
CA ARG A 144 0.47 -3.48 10.04
C ARG A 144 -0.96 -3.84 10.45
N ALA A 145 -1.89 -3.85 9.50
CA ALA A 145 -3.28 -4.17 9.77
C ALA A 145 -3.47 -5.64 10.23
N GLN A 146 -2.69 -6.57 9.67
CA GLN A 146 -2.67 -7.97 10.10
C GLN A 146 -2.21 -8.09 11.56
N SER A 147 -1.15 -7.36 11.93
CA SER A 147 -0.70 -7.28 13.32
C SER A 147 -1.78 -6.71 14.25
N GLU A 148 -2.48 -5.66 13.83
CA GLU A 148 -3.57 -5.06 14.62
C GLU A 148 -4.78 -6.00 14.79
N SER A 149 -5.02 -6.93 13.85
CA SER A 149 -6.09 -7.93 13.97
C SER A 149 -5.77 -9.10 14.90
N ALA A 150 -4.49 -9.32 15.22
CA ALA A 150 -4.03 -10.41 16.09
C ALA A 150 -3.00 -9.91 17.12
N PRO A 151 -3.41 -9.00 18.04
CA PRO A 151 -2.49 -8.36 18.98
C PRO A 151 -1.84 -9.33 19.98
N GLU A 152 -2.49 -10.45 20.27
CA GLU A 152 -2.01 -11.49 21.20
C GLU A 152 -0.94 -12.41 20.57
N ASP A 153 -0.79 -12.39 19.24
CA ASP A 153 0.17 -13.24 18.52
C ASP A 153 1.56 -12.58 18.45
N GLU A 154 2.36 -12.75 19.49
CA GLU A 154 3.69 -12.14 19.60
C GLU A 154 4.65 -12.53 18.46
N GLU A 155 4.54 -13.75 17.92
CA GLU A 155 5.40 -14.21 16.82
C GLU A 155 5.05 -13.46 15.54
N LEU A 156 3.75 -13.36 15.23
CA LEU A 156 3.25 -12.56 14.13
C LEU A 156 3.61 -11.09 14.30
N GLN A 157 3.50 -10.53 15.50
CA GLN A 157 3.92 -9.13 15.76
C GLN A 157 5.38 -8.90 15.38
N LYS A 158 6.30 -9.74 15.85
CA LYS A 158 7.74 -9.62 15.56
C LYS A 158 8.02 -9.79 14.07
N LYS A 159 7.43 -10.82 13.44
CA LYS A 159 7.59 -11.09 12.01
C LYS A 159 7.11 -9.92 11.15
N ASN A 160 5.89 -9.43 11.43
CA ASN A 160 5.29 -8.34 10.68
C ASN A 160 6.00 -7.01 10.95
N GLN A 161 6.55 -6.77 12.15
CA GLN A 161 7.34 -5.57 12.42
C GLN A 161 8.60 -5.49 11.53
N VAL A 162 9.31 -6.61 11.37
CA VAL A 162 10.49 -6.70 10.48
C VAL A 162 10.06 -6.51 9.02
N GLN A 163 9.07 -7.28 8.58
CA GLN A 163 8.56 -7.21 7.21
C GLN A 163 8.06 -5.80 6.86
N GLU A 164 7.31 -5.16 7.76
CA GLU A 164 6.81 -3.81 7.54
C GLU A 164 7.95 -2.81 7.40
N ARG A 165 8.96 -2.89 8.27
CA ARG A 165 10.14 -2.01 8.20
C ARG A 165 10.86 -2.14 6.85
N GLU A 166 11.07 -3.36 6.37
CA GLU A 166 11.68 -3.62 5.06
C GLU A 166 10.86 -3.04 3.90
N LEU A 167 9.54 -3.23 3.92
CA LEU A 167 8.63 -2.69 2.92
C LEU A 167 8.66 -1.15 2.89
N ARG A 168 8.68 -0.50 4.06
CA ARG A 168 8.78 0.97 4.17
C ARG A 168 10.12 1.50 3.64
N ILE A 169 11.23 0.81 3.91
CA ILE A 169 12.55 1.17 3.36
C ILE A 169 12.53 1.11 1.83
N ARG A 170 12.01 0.02 1.27
CA ARG A 170 11.90 -0.15 -0.20
C ARG A 170 10.96 0.88 -0.81
N ALA A 171 9.82 1.16 -0.17
CA ALA A 171 8.88 2.19 -0.62
C ALA A 171 9.54 3.57 -0.66
N LEU A 172 10.30 3.93 0.38
CA LEU A 172 11.05 5.18 0.44
C LEU A 172 12.04 5.30 -0.72
N GLN A 173 12.84 4.25 -0.96
CA GLN A 173 13.81 4.23 -2.07
C GLN A 173 13.12 4.44 -3.42
N LYS A 174 12.01 3.72 -3.67
CA LYS A 174 11.27 3.82 -4.92
C LYS A 174 10.56 5.16 -5.10
N PHE A 175 10.05 5.77 -4.02
CA PHE A 175 9.54 7.14 -4.12
C PHE A 175 10.65 8.16 -4.35
N GLN A 176 11.84 7.99 -3.76
CA GLN A 176 12.98 8.85 -4.06
C GLN A 176 13.41 8.73 -5.53
N GLU A 177 13.40 7.52 -6.09
CA GLU A 177 13.61 7.28 -7.53
C GLU A 177 12.55 8.01 -8.36
N ALA A 178 11.27 7.79 -8.07
CA ALA A 178 10.16 8.44 -8.77
C ALA A 178 10.24 9.97 -8.72
N MET A 179 10.64 10.54 -7.57
CA MET A 179 10.80 11.99 -7.41
C MET A 179 11.85 12.58 -8.38
N ASN A 180 12.83 11.78 -8.80
CA ASN A 180 13.89 12.21 -9.71
C ASN A 180 13.57 11.93 -11.18
N THR A 181 12.67 10.98 -11.47
CA THR A 181 12.42 10.46 -12.82
C THR A 181 11.00 10.73 -13.34
N GLU A 182 10.07 11.16 -12.49
CA GLU A 182 8.67 11.40 -12.84
C GLU A 182 8.20 12.80 -12.46
N ASP A 183 7.29 13.35 -13.26
CA ASP A 183 6.61 14.60 -12.96
C ASP A 183 5.40 14.40 -12.03
N PHE A 184 5.07 15.42 -11.24
CA PHE A 184 3.84 15.41 -10.45
C PHE A 184 2.60 15.47 -11.35
N PRO A 185 1.52 14.72 -11.02
CA PRO A 185 1.33 13.91 -9.80
C PRO A 185 2.03 12.54 -9.83
N ILE A 186 2.73 12.21 -8.75
CA ILE A 186 3.46 10.93 -8.59
C ILE A 186 2.56 9.94 -7.83
N ALA A 187 2.32 8.75 -8.40
CA ALA A 187 1.34 7.79 -7.88
C ALA A 187 -0.05 8.41 -7.62
N GLY A 188 -0.43 9.44 -8.36
CA GLY A 188 -1.69 10.19 -8.17
C GLY A 188 -1.68 11.17 -6.99
N MET A 189 -0.54 11.39 -6.34
CA MET A 189 -0.37 12.36 -5.26
C MET A 189 0.17 13.68 -5.80
N ASP A 190 -0.38 14.80 -5.31
CA ASP A 190 0.22 16.11 -5.51
C ASP A 190 1.56 16.21 -4.75
N GLN A 191 2.37 17.20 -5.13
CA GLN A 191 3.71 17.40 -4.58
C GLN A 191 3.75 17.50 -3.05
N ARG A 192 2.77 18.16 -2.42
CA ARG A 192 2.75 18.36 -0.97
C ARG A 192 2.39 17.06 -0.26
N THR A 193 1.37 16.37 -0.75
CA THR A 193 0.97 15.06 -0.21
C THR A 193 2.13 14.06 -0.34
N PHE A 194 2.80 14.05 -1.49
CA PHE A 194 3.94 13.19 -1.74
C PHE A 194 5.12 13.47 -0.79
N TYR A 195 5.50 14.73 -0.59
CA TYR A 195 6.55 15.10 0.37
C TYR A 195 6.17 14.74 1.81
N PHE A 196 4.88 14.82 2.18
CA PHE A 196 4.45 14.40 3.50
C PHE A 196 4.62 12.89 3.71
N ILE A 197 4.22 12.07 2.72
CA ILE A 197 4.41 10.62 2.76
C ILE A 197 5.90 10.26 2.86
N LEU A 198 6.77 10.91 2.08
CA LEU A 198 8.22 10.73 2.19
C LEU A 198 8.74 11.06 3.60
N ALA A 199 8.26 12.14 4.22
CA ALA A 199 8.66 12.50 5.58
C ALA A 199 8.19 11.45 6.60
N ALA A 200 6.96 10.95 6.46
CA ALA A 200 6.43 9.91 7.34
C ALA A 200 7.18 8.58 7.20
N LEU A 201 7.59 8.22 5.98
CA LEU A 201 8.45 7.06 5.73
C LEU A 201 9.83 7.23 6.39
N LEU A 202 10.46 8.40 6.22
CA LEU A 202 11.74 8.70 6.89
C LEU A 202 11.64 8.59 8.41
N TYR A 203 10.59 9.18 9.01
CA TYR A 203 10.32 9.04 10.44
C TYR A 203 10.18 7.57 10.85
N SER A 204 9.41 6.78 10.09
CA SER A 204 9.15 5.38 10.45
C SER A 204 10.38 4.47 10.49
N ILE A 205 11.45 4.84 9.80
CA ILE A 205 12.70 4.07 9.77
C ILE A 205 13.78 4.65 10.69
N GLY A 206 13.46 5.69 11.46
CA GLY A 206 14.36 6.35 12.40
C GLY A 206 15.20 7.48 11.79
N LYS A 207 14.97 7.87 10.54
CA LYS A 207 15.67 8.98 9.88
C LYS A 207 15.05 10.32 10.24
N ASN A 208 15.04 10.63 11.54
CA ASN A 208 14.31 11.77 12.11
C ASN A 208 14.84 13.13 11.64
N GLU A 209 16.16 13.27 11.44
CA GLU A 209 16.76 14.51 10.93
C GLU A 209 16.32 14.81 9.49
N GLU A 210 16.39 13.82 8.60
CA GLU A 210 15.94 13.94 7.21
C GLU A 210 14.44 14.21 7.14
N CYS A 211 13.64 13.54 7.97
CA CYS A 211 12.21 13.81 8.12
C CYS A 211 11.95 15.29 8.45
N ARG A 212 12.61 15.84 9.48
CA ARG A 212 12.41 17.23 9.90
C ARG A 212 12.85 18.25 8.86
N LYS A 213 13.92 17.98 8.10
CA LYS A 213 14.33 18.82 6.96
C LYS A 213 13.20 18.89 5.91
N LEU A 214 12.59 17.75 5.59
CA LEU A 214 11.49 17.68 4.63
C LEU A 214 10.20 18.34 5.15
N LEU A 215 9.87 18.17 6.43
CA LEU A 215 8.76 18.87 7.07
C LEU A 215 8.95 20.38 7.09
N SER A 216 10.17 20.86 7.37
CA SER A 216 10.48 22.29 7.34
C SER A 216 10.27 22.88 5.93
N ARG A 217 10.69 22.15 4.89
CA ARG A 217 10.40 22.52 3.49
C ARG A 217 8.89 22.60 3.24
N LEU A 218 8.12 21.63 3.71
CA LEU A 218 6.66 21.62 3.59
C LEU A 218 6.00 22.81 4.30
N ILE A 219 6.45 23.19 5.50
CA ILE A 219 5.92 24.35 6.24
C ILE A 219 6.07 25.65 5.43
N LEU A 220 7.19 25.81 4.74
CA LEU A 220 7.47 26.99 3.93
C LEU A 220 6.68 27.03 2.61
N MET A 221 6.13 25.90 2.15
CA MET A 221 5.32 25.86 0.94
C MET A 221 3.98 26.58 1.15
N ARG A 222 3.65 27.50 0.22
CA ARG A 222 2.34 28.16 0.19
C ARG A 222 1.26 27.18 -0.27
N GLY A 223 0.02 27.42 0.18
CA GLY A 223 -1.16 26.66 -0.27
C GLY A 223 -1.40 25.33 0.45
N ASN A 224 -0.75 25.08 1.60
CA ASN A 224 -1.12 23.94 2.44
C ASN A 224 -2.51 24.15 3.05
N GLY A 225 -3.43 23.22 2.81
CA GLY A 225 -4.72 23.18 3.49
C GLY A 225 -4.58 22.94 4.99
N VAL A 226 -5.59 23.32 5.77
CA VAL A 226 -5.60 23.20 7.24
C VAL A 226 -5.29 21.77 7.69
N ASN A 227 -5.90 20.77 7.05
CA ASN A 227 -5.67 19.35 7.36
C ASN A 227 -4.21 18.93 7.19
N LEU A 228 -3.55 19.37 6.12
CA LEU A 228 -2.15 19.02 5.88
C LEU A 228 -1.22 19.73 6.87
N LYS A 229 -1.48 21.00 7.19
CA LYS A 229 -0.72 21.76 8.19
C LYS A 229 -0.74 21.05 9.56
N ASN A 230 -1.91 20.62 10.01
CA ASN A 230 -2.06 19.91 11.28
C ASN A 230 -1.25 18.61 11.29
N ARG A 231 -1.23 17.86 10.18
CA ARG A 231 -0.43 16.63 10.07
C ARG A 231 1.06 16.90 10.08
N ILE A 232 1.52 17.93 9.37
CA ILE A 232 2.92 18.36 9.36
C ILE A 232 3.38 18.69 10.79
N GLU A 233 2.56 19.44 11.53
CA GLU A 233 2.85 19.79 12.92
C GLU A 233 2.92 18.55 13.83
N GLN A 234 1.91 17.67 13.75
CA GLN A 234 1.88 16.42 14.52
C GLN A 234 3.13 15.57 14.27
N LEU A 235 3.49 15.35 13.01
CA LEU A 235 4.65 14.54 12.66
C LEU A 235 5.97 15.22 13.07
N ASN A 236 6.06 16.55 13.03
CA ASN A 236 7.23 17.29 13.50
C ASN A 236 7.43 17.19 15.01
N VAL A 237 6.34 17.18 15.79
CA VAL A 237 6.38 16.93 17.25
C VAL A 237 6.91 15.52 17.52
N LEU A 238 6.37 14.50 16.83
CA LEU A 238 6.81 13.11 16.97
C LEU A 238 8.30 12.95 16.64
N ALA A 239 8.74 13.46 15.49
CA ALA A 239 10.14 13.38 15.07
C ALA A 239 11.08 14.11 16.03
N THR A 240 10.65 15.25 16.58
CA THR A 240 11.44 16.01 17.57
C THR A 240 11.59 15.26 18.88
N LYS A 241 10.53 14.58 19.33
CA LYS A 241 10.56 13.75 20.54
C LYS A 241 11.54 12.58 20.35
N ALA A 242 11.43 11.85 19.24
CA ALA A 242 12.31 10.73 18.93
C ALA A 242 13.79 11.14 18.91
N MET A 243 14.14 12.29 18.30
CA MET A 243 15.53 12.79 18.30
C MET A 243 16.08 13.09 19.69
N LYS A 244 15.24 13.55 20.63
CA LYS A 244 15.68 13.82 22.00
C LYS A 244 15.93 12.53 22.77
N GLU A 245 15.13 11.49 22.51
CA GLU A 245 15.29 10.16 23.10
C GLU A 245 16.55 9.47 22.58
N ASP A 246 16.82 9.58 21.26
CA ASP A 246 18.04 9.08 20.63
C ASP A 246 19.31 9.78 21.15
N ALA A 247 19.24 11.08 21.43
CA ALA A 247 20.38 11.85 21.97
C ALA A 247 20.62 11.65 23.48
N ALA A 248 19.66 11.06 24.18
CA ALA A 248 19.72 10.78 25.61
C ALA A 248 20.12 9.32 25.93
N SER A 249 20.22 8.46 24.90
CA SER A 249 20.61 7.06 24.98
C SER A 249 22.08 6.87 24.61
#